data_AF-A0A200QF34-F1
#
_entry.id   AF-A0A200QF34-F1
#
_cell.length_a   1.000
_cell.length_b   1.000
_cell.length_c   1.000
_cell.angle_alpha   90.00
_cell.angle_beta   90.00
_cell.angle_gamma   90.00
#
_symmetry.space_group_name_H-M   'P 1'
#
loop_
_entity.id
_entity.type
_entity.pdbx_description
1 polymer ?
#
loop_
_entity_poly.entity_id
_entity_poly.type
_entity_poly.pdbx_seq_one_letter_code
_entity_poly.pdbx_strand_id
1 'polypeptide(L)' 'MSAPKKRNIQIGAYRHRVVADPNYAEKTWKILEHAIHEIYNHNASGLSFEELYR' A
#
# COMPACT_ATOMS: atom_id res chain seq x y z
N MET A 1 32.62 -7.30 35.58
CA MET A 1 32.03 -6.76 34.33
C MET A 1 30.51 -6.77 34.50
N SER A 2 29.86 -5.61 34.50
CA SER A 2 28.43 -5.49 34.79
C SER A 2 27.58 -5.99 33.62
N ALA A 3 26.63 -6.90 33.89
CA ALA A 3 25.76 -7.48 32.87
C ALA A 3 24.79 -6.43 32.27
N PRO A 4 24.48 -6.49 30.96
CA PRO A 4 23.58 -5.55 30.32
C PRO A 4 22.16 -5.72 30.84
N LYS A 5 21.61 -4.64 31.40
CA LYS A 5 20.23 -4.57 31.91
C LYS A 5 19.25 -4.65 30.73
N LYS A 6 18.48 -5.74 30.63
CA LYS A 6 17.38 -5.86 29.65
C LYS A 6 16.35 -4.75 29.93
N ARG A 7 16.15 -3.86 28.97
CA ARG A 7 15.07 -2.87 29.01
C ARG A 7 13.78 -3.61 28.64
N ASN A 8 12.82 -3.68 29.57
CA ASN A 8 11.49 -4.20 29.29
C ASN A 8 10.75 -3.18 28.42
N ILE A 9 10.79 -3.35 27.10
CA ILE A 9 9.99 -2.55 26.17
C ILE A 9 8.53 -2.98 26.34
N GLN A 10 7.70 -2.08 26.87
CA GLN A 10 6.25 -2.28 26.91
C GLN A 10 5.65 -1.72 25.62
N ILE A 11 5.24 -2.60 24.70
CA ILE A 11 4.49 -2.20 23.51
C ILE A 11 3.03 -2.00 23.93
N GLY A 12 2.58 -0.75 23.95
CA GLY A 12 1.19 -0.40 24.28
C GLY A 12 0.21 -0.90 23.22
N ALA A 13 -1.07 -1.04 23.60
CA ALA A 13 -2.13 -1.45 22.67
C ALA A 13 -2.27 -0.43 21.52
N TYR A 14 -2.25 -0.92 20.28
CA TYR A 14 -2.40 -0.12 19.08
C TYR A 14 -3.85 0.37 18.96
N ARG A 15 -4.09 1.66 19.23
CA ARG A 15 -5.44 2.26 19.30
C ARG A 15 -5.91 2.91 17.99
N HIS A 16 -5.03 3.03 16.99
CA HIS A 16 -5.38 3.69 15.74
C HIS A 16 -5.82 2.65 14.71
N ARG A 17 -7.14 2.44 14.59
CA ARG A 17 -7.69 1.71 13.43
C ARG A 17 -7.64 2.66 12.24
N VAL A 18 -6.56 2.59 11.45
CA VAL A 18 -6.61 3.09 10.07
C VAL A 18 -7.58 2.18 9.34
N VAL A 19 -8.85 2.57 9.27
CA VAL A 19 -9.81 1.89 8.42
C VAL A 19 -9.48 2.33 7.00
N ALA A 20 -8.89 1.44 6.21
CA ALA A 20 -8.74 1.67 4.78
C ALA A 20 -10.11 2.01 4.18
N ASP A 21 -10.15 2.90 3.19
CA ASP A 21 -11.39 3.20 2.46
C ASP A 21 -12.01 1.86 2.02
N PRO A 22 -13.27 1.55 2.38
CA PRO A 22 -13.89 0.27 2.05
C PRO A 22 -13.94 0.02 0.53
N ASN A 23 -13.87 1.08 -0.28
CA ASN A 23 -13.84 1.02 -1.74
C ASN A 23 -12.41 1.09 -2.31
N TYR A 24 -11.37 1.12 -1.47
CA TYR A 24 -9.98 1.19 -1.94
C TYR A 24 -9.68 0.06 -2.93
N ALA A 25 -10.06 -1.18 -2.57
CA ALA A 25 -9.85 -2.34 -3.43
C ALA A 25 -10.55 -2.19 -4.79
N GLU A 26 -11.81 -1.72 -4.80
CA GLU A 26 -12.56 -1.54 -6.04
C GLU A 26 -11.98 -0.42 -6.92
N LYS A 27 -11.59 0.70 -6.31
CA LYS A 27 -10.93 1.81 -7.00
C LYS A 27 -9.59 1.36 -7.60
N THR A 28 -8.78 0.65 -6.83
CA THR A 28 -7.50 0.10 -7.31
C THR A 28 -7.71 -0.88 -8.45
N TRP A 29 -8.69 -1.79 -8.33
CA TRP A 29 -8.98 -2.74 -9.40
C TRP A 29 -9.36 -2.06 -10.72
N LYS A 30 -10.20 -1.03 -10.66
CA LYS A 30 -10.59 -0.23 -11.83
C LYS A 30 -9.40 0.47 -12.49
N ILE A 31 -8.47 1.01 -11.71
CA ILE A 31 -7.25 1.64 -12.23
C ILE A 31 -6.38 0.62 -12.96
N LEU A 32 -6.18 -0.55 -12.35
CA LEU A 32 -5.37 -1.62 -12.94
C LEU A 32 -6.02 -2.19 -14.22
N GLU A 33 -7.33 -2.43 -14.20
CA GLU A 33 -8.08 -2.89 -15.37
C GLU A 33 -7.96 -1.91 -16.55
N HIS A 34 -8.13 -0.61 -16.27
CA HIS A 34 -7.96 0.42 -17.28
C HIS A 34 -6.53 0.45 -17.84
N ALA A 35 -5.51 0.38 -16.99
CA ALA A 35 -4.12 0.37 -17.41
C ALA A 35 -3.78 -0.84 -18.30
N ILE A 36 -4.33 -2.02 -17.98
CA ILE A 36 -4.17 -3.22 -18.80
C ILE A 36 -4.77 -3.00 -20.20
N HIS A 37 -5.99 -2.46 -20.29
CA HIS A 37 -6.61 -2.13 -21.58
C HIS A 37 -5.78 -1.15 -22.40
N GLU A 38 -5.25 -0.08 -21.79
CA GLU A 38 -4.41 0.89 -22.47
C GLU A 38 -3.10 0.28 -22.99
N ILE A 39 -2.50 -0.67 -22.25
CA ILE A 39 -1.32 -1.41 -22.72
C ILE A 39 -1.67 -2.26 -23.95
N TYR A 40 -2.78 -3.00 -23.93
CA TYR A 40 -3.21 -3.81 -25.07
C TYR A 40 -3.60 -2.97 -26.29
N ASN A 41 -4.10 -1.75 -26.07
CA ASN A 41 -4.42 -0.80 -27.13
C ASN A 41 -3.20 0.00 -27.63
N HIS A 42 -1.99 -0.32 -27.16
CA HIS A 42 -0.75 0.41 -27.48
C HIS A 42 -0.74 1.90 -27.07
N ASN A 43 -1.55 2.29 -26.08
CA ASN A 43 -1.67 3.64 -25.54
C ASN A 43 -0.91 3.82 -24.21
N ALA A 44 0.14 3.04 -23.97
CA ALA A 44 0.84 3.00 -22.68
C ALA A 44 1.55 4.31 -22.28
N SER A 45 1.76 5.26 -23.20
CA SER A 45 2.45 6.53 -22.93
C SER A 45 1.75 7.44 -21.93
N GLY A 46 0.44 7.24 -21.69
CA GLY A 46 -0.35 8.00 -20.72
C GLY A 46 -0.37 7.43 -19.30
N LEU A 47 0.25 6.26 -19.07
CA LEU A 47 0.20 5.56 -17.79
C LEU A 47 1.36 5.97 -16.86
N SER A 48 1.06 6.17 -15.58
CA SER A 48 2.08 6.35 -14.53
C SER A 48 2.47 5.00 -13.93
N PHE A 49 3.66 4.50 -14.26
CA PHE A 49 4.15 3.23 -13.71
C PHE A 49 4.38 3.27 -12.19
N GLU A 50 4.73 4.43 -11.64
CA GLU A 50 4.90 4.60 -10.19
C GLU A 50 3.56 4.48 -9.46
N GLU A 51 2.50 5.06 -10.03
CA GLU A 51 1.15 5.00 -9.46
C GLU A 51 0.56 3.58 -9.51
N LEU A 52 0.84 2.84 -10.59
CA LEU A 52 0.38 1.46 -10.73
C LEU A 52 1.11 0.46 -9.83
N TYR A 53 2.29 0.80 -9.31
CA TYR A 53 3.10 -0.09 -8.47
C TYR A 53 2.88 0.08 -6.96
N ARG A 54 2.46 1.27 -6.51
CA ARG A 54 2.27 1.60 -5.09
C ARG A 54 1.07 0.91 -4.45
#